data_AF-A0ABD3NFK5-F1
#
_entry.id   AF-A0ABD3NFK5-F1
#
_cell.length_a   1.000
_cell.length_b   1.000
_cell.length_c   1.000
_cell.angle_alpha   90.00
_cell.angle_beta   90.00
_cell.angle_gamma   90.00
#
_symmetry.space_group_name_H-M   'P 1'
#
loop_
_entity.id
_entity.type
_entity.pdbx_description
1 polymer ?
#
loop_
_entity_poly.entity_id
_entity_poly.type
_entity_poly.pdbx_seq_one_letter_code
_entity_poly.pdbx_strand_id
1 'polypeptide(L)'
;MVNEAVTYACEMGLASIYTDHSLFGFDDIASNILNRVLKSTLPTVGAAICVSHTCCDNFILRAHMLPSIVHVIPNAAHTSKFPVINQHHLIATLFSIERITVVVVSRLVYRKDGNKKLSTEEMMERERLHGHVEFLGYVPHSSVRDVLVRGNVFLNCSLAESFCVAILEAASAGLFVVSTNVRGVPEVLPPEMIHHADPNVDSLVESLSCVQYPEKSIQLIHLSFITEVARETVTVYDRAFSGVCGVVCLLGITLHFVVFLVELWQPRYLIDAGPDLCIDKDKKHSNDNENS
;
A
#
# COMPACT_ATOMS: atom_id res chain seq x y z
N MET A 1 -8.71 -13.76 10.92
CA MET A 1 -8.39 -14.76 9.89
C MET A 1 -6.89 -15.11 9.87
N VAL A 2 -5.95 -14.20 9.55
CA VAL A 2 -4.50 -14.54 9.53
C VAL A 2 -3.94 -14.86 10.93
N ASN A 3 -4.20 -14.02 11.94
CA ASN A 3 -3.70 -14.27 13.31
C ASN A 3 -4.19 -15.60 13.89
N GLU A 4 -5.43 -15.99 13.55
CA GLU A 4 -6.04 -17.24 13.98
C GLU A 4 -5.38 -18.45 13.31
N ALA A 5 -5.09 -18.36 12.00
CA ALA A 5 -4.37 -19.40 11.27
C ALA A 5 -2.96 -19.62 11.83
N VAL A 6 -2.25 -18.55 12.20
CA VAL A 6 -0.92 -18.64 12.85
C VAL A 6 -1.01 -19.35 14.20
N THR A 7 -2.01 -19.02 15.02
CA THR A 7 -2.21 -19.68 16.31
C THR A 7 -2.51 -21.18 16.12
N TYR A 8 -3.38 -21.56 15.20
CA TYR A 8 -3.65 -22.98 14.93
C TYR A 8 -2.43 -23.72 14.35
N ALA A 9 -1.64 -23.08 13.48
CA ALA A 9 -0.42 -23.67 12.96
C ALA A 9 0.56 -24.01 14.10
N CYS A 10 0.74 -23.08 15.05
CA CYS A 10 1.54 -23.29 16.25
C CYS A 10 1.02 -24.47 17.10
N GLU A 11 -0.29 -24.54 17.36
CA GLU A 11 -0.90 -25.65 18.12
C GLU A 11 -0.74 -27.02 17.42
N MET A 12 -0.66 -27.04 16.08
CA MET A 12 -0.40 -28.25 15.29
C MET A 12 1.10 -28.57 15.14
N GLY A 13 2.00 -27.78 15.75
CA GLY A 13 3.45 -27.92 15.58
C GLY A 13 3.95 -27.62 14.17
N LEU A 14 3.18 -26.85 13.38
CA LEU A 14 3.53 -26.44 12.03
C LEU A 14 4.29 -25.11 12.08
N ALA A 15 5.42 -25.06 11.37
CA ALA A 15 6.12 -23.78 11.19
C ALA A 15 5.28 -22.84 10.32
N SER A 16 5.10 -21.61 10.80
CA SER A 16 4.36 -20.55 10.11
C SER A 16 5.26 -19.36 9.81
N ILE A 17 5.07 -18.75 8.64
CA ILE A 17 5.73 -17.50 8.25
C ILE A 17 4.66 -16.44 8.02
N TYR A 18 4.88 -15.25 8.56
CA TYR A 18 3.98 -14.11 8.43
C TYR A 18 4.59 -13.03 7.54
N THR A 19 3.86 -12.59 6.50
CA THR A 19 4.29 -11.47 5.65
C THR A 19 3.51 -10.21 5.99
N ASP A 20 4.20 -9.17 6.44
CA ASP A 20 3.61 -7.86 6.70
C ASP A 20 3.74 -6.92 5.49
N HIS A 21 2.62 -6.28 5.18
CA HIS A 21 2.55 -5.22 4.16
C HIS A 21 2.11 -3.88 4.76
N SER A 22 1.96 -3.83 6.08
CA SER A 22 1.19 -2.80 6.75
C SER A 22 2.07 -1.68 7.27
N LEU A 23 1.49 -0.49 7.32
CA LEU A 23 2.07 0.68 7.96
C LEU A 23 0.97 1.34 8.77
N PHE A 24 0.58 0.75 9.90
CA PHE A 24 -0.41 1.43 10.71
C PHE A 24 0.23 2.49 11.61
N GLY A 25 -0.54 3.54 11.87
CA GLY A 25 -0.19 4.55 12.87
C GLY A 25 -0.26 3.99 14.29
N PHE A 26 0.29 4.74 15.24
CA PHE A 26 0.22 4.45 16.67
C PHE A 26 -0.96 5.14 17.37
N ASP A 27 -1.66 6.04 16.66
CA ASP A 27 -2.53 7.05 17.29
C ASP A 27 -4.03 6.77 17.21
N ASP A 28 -4.45 5.66 16.59
CA ASP A 28 -5.87 5.27 16.49
C ASP A 28 -6.20 4.07 17.39
N ILE A 29 -7.37 4.10 18.04
CA ILE A 29 -7.88 3.05 18.93
C ILE A 29 -7.91 1.70 18.21
N ALA A 30 -8.37 1.68 16.95
CA ALA A 30 -8.38 0.46 16.14
C ALA A 30 -6.96 -0.07 15.89
N SER A 31 -6.00 0.82 15.64
CA SER A 31 -4.59 0.45 15.46
C SER A 31 -3.96 -0.05 16.76
N ASN A 32 -4.35 0.51 17.90
CA ASN A 32 -3.89 0.09 19.23
C ASN A 32 -4.44 -1.28 19.63
N ILE A 33 -5.71 -1.56 19.36
CA ILE A 33 -6.31 -2.89 19.58
C ILE A 33 -5.62 -3.90 18.68
N LEU A 34 -5.48 -3.59 17.38
CA LEU A 34 -4.81 -4.48 16.43
C LEU A 34 -3.36 -4.75 16.82
N ASN A 35 -2.62 -3.73 17.28
CA ASN A 35 -1.25 -3.89 17.79
C ASN A 35 -1.17 -4.85 18.96
N ARG A 36 -2.13 -4.79 19.90
CA ARG A 36 -2.15 -5.72 21.03
C ARG A 36 -2.42 -7.15 20.58
N VAL A 37 -3.32 -7.36 19.62
CA VAL A 37 -3.58 -8.68 19.05
C VAL A 37 -2.33 -9.22 18.34
N LEU A 38 -1.68 -8.39 17.52
CA LEU A 38 -0.45 -8.75 16.82
C LEU A 38 0.67 -9.12 17.80
N LYS A 39 0.88 -8.33 18.87
CA LYS A 39 1.84 -8.66 19.95
C LYS A 39 1.56 -9.99 20.63
N SER A 40 0.30 -10.40 20.74
CA SER A 40 -0.07 -11.66 21.40
C SER A 40 0.06 -12.88 20.50
N THR A 41 -0.02 -12.71 19.18
CA THR A 41 -0.13 -13.82 18.22
C THR A 41 1.14 -14.05 17.44
N LEU A 42 1.82 -12.98 17.03
CA LEU A 42 3.00 -13.05 16.18
C LEU A 42 4.26 -13.61 16.84
N PRO A 43 4.47 -13.57 18.18
CA PRO A 43 5.60 -14.28 18.79
C PRO A 43 5.60 -15.80 18.54
N THR A 44 4.49 -16.37 18.07
CA THR A 44 4.37 -17.80 17.74
C THR A 44 4.86 -18.17 16.34
N VAL A 45 5.17 -17.18 15.47
CA VAL A 45 5.66 -17.46 14.11
C VAL A 45 7.13 -17.89 14.12
N GLY A 46 7.49 -18.78 13.21
CA GLY A 46 8.89 -19.19 13.04
C GLY A 46 9.75 -18.13 12.36
N ALA A 47 9.15 -17.32 11.48
CA ALA A 47 9.78 -16.18 10.84
C ALA A 47 8.73 -15.16 10.36
N ALA A 48 9.16 -13.93 10.10
CA ALA A 48 8.35 -12.91 9.46
C ALA A 48 9.08 -12.26 8.27
N ILE A 49 8.33 -11.82 7.26
CA ILE A 49 8.82 -11.10 6.09
C ILE A 49 8.17 -9.73 6.05
N CYS A 50 8.94 -8.67 5.87
CA CYS A 50 8.46 -7.31 5.67
C CYS A 50 8.90 -6.83 4.28
N VAL A 51 8.02 -6.11 3.58
CA VAL A 51 8.28 -5.71 2.19
C VAL A 51 9.24 -4.52 2.01
N SER A 52 9.65 -3.91 3.11
CA SER A 52 10.62 -2.82 3.13
C SER A 52 11.24 -2.72 4.53
N HIS A 53 12.40 -2.07 4.63
CA HIS A 53 13.03 -1.74 5.90
C HIS A 53 12.11 -0.86 6.75
N THR A 54 11.45 0.11 6.13
CA THR A 54 10.46 0.94 6.82
C THR A 54 9.31 0.11 7.42
N CYS A 55 8.81 -0.87 6.66
CA CYS A 55 7.79 -1.81 7.15
C CYS A 55 8.33 -2.69 8.29
N CYS A 56 9.56 -3.17 8.17
CA CYS A 56 10.24 -3.98 9.17
C CYS A 56 10.40 -3.25 10.51
N ASP A 57 10.92 -2.03 10.49
CA ASP A 57 11.09 -1.21 11.70
C ASP A 57 9.74 -0.94 12.36
N ASN A 58 8.72 -0.61 11.56
CA ASN A 58 7.36 -0.42 12.06
C ASN A 58 6.81 -1.71 12.69
N PHE A 59 7.01 -2.85 12.04
CA PHE A 59 6.52 -4.15 12.46
C PHE A 59 7.20 -4.64 13.74
N ILE A 60 8.53 -4.56 13.84
CA ILE A 60 9.29 -4.95 15.03
C ILE A 60 8.82 -4.15 16.25
N LEU A 61 8.67 -2.83 16.12
CA LEU A 61 8.22 -1.96 17.21
C LEU A 61 6.77 -2.25 17.63
N ARG A 62 5.91 -2.56 16.66
CA ARG A 62 4.48 -2.78 16.90
C ARG A 62 4.16 -4.17 17.42
N ALA A 63 4.88 -5.19 16.99
CA ALA A 63 4.63 -6.59 17.33
C ALA A 63 5.61 -7.13 18.38
N HIS A 64 6.64 -6.35 18.77
CA HIS A 64 7.72 -6.78 19.68
C HIS A 64 8.42 -8.05 19.21
N MET A 65 8.65 -8.13 17.90
CA MET A 65 9.29 -9.28 17.26
C MET A 65 10.81 -9.21 17.46
N LEU A 66 11.45 -10.38 17.59
CA LEU A 66 12.90 -10.47 17.62
C LEU A 66 13.47 -10.10 16.23
N PRO A 67 14.40 -9.13 16.12
CA PRO A 67 14.95 -8.75 14.81
C PRO A 67 15.62 -9.91 14.06
N SER A 68 16.09 -10.94 14.76
CA SER A 68 16.75 -12.11 14.16
C SER A 68 15.82 -13.03 13.36
N ILE A 69 14.50 -12.94 13.56
CA ILE A 69 13.50 -13.75 12.86
C ILE A 69 12.68 -12.94 11.84
N VAL A 70 12.97 -11.65 11.69
CA VAL A 70 12.29 -10.77 10.74
C VAL A 70 13.23 -10.49 9.57
N HIS A 71 12.73 -10.72 8.36
CA HIS A 71 13.47 -10.57 7.11
C HIS A 71 12.84 -9.47 6.26
N VAL A 72 13.67 -8.69 5.57
CA VAL A 72 13.18 -7.72 4.58
C VAL A 72 13.31 -8.36 3.21
N ILE A 73 12.18 -8.57 2.54
CA ILE A 73 12.14 -9.09 1.17
C ILE A 73 11.14 -8.23 0.40
N PRO A 74 11.60 -7.41 -0.57
CA PRO A 74 10.72 -6.53 -1.31
C PRO A 74 9.72 -7.31 -2.17
N ASN A 75 8.58 -6.69 -2.45
CA ASN A 75 7.66 -7.25 -3.44
C ASN A 75 8.30 -7.19 -4.82
N ALA A 76 7.97 -8.14 -5.69
CA ALA A 76 8.39 -8.11 -7.09
C ALA A 76 7.19 -8.04 -8.03
N ALA A 77 7.35 -7.36 -9.17
CA ALA A 77 6.36 -7.30 -10.24
C ALA A 77 6.82 -8.14 -11.44
N HIS A 78 5.87 -8.78 -12.14
CA HIS A 78 6.15 -9.48 -13.40
C HIS A 78 6.37 -8.47 -14.53
N THR A 79 7.59 -7.96 -14.62
CA THR A 79 8.11 -7.07 -15.67
C THR A 79 7.79 -7.56 -17.08
N SER A 80 7.84 -8.88 -17.31
CA SER A 80 7.51 -9.51 -18.60
C SER A 80 6.07 -9.28 -19.07
N LYS A 81 5.15 -8.93 -18.17
CA LYS A 81 3.78 -8.52 -18.52
C LYS A 81 3.72 -7.08 -19.02
N PHE A 82 4.77 -6.29 -18.82
CA PHE A 82 4.86 -4.88 -19.19
C PHE A 82 6.05 -4.64 -20.13
N PRO A 83 6.19 -5.35 -21.28
CA PRO A 83 7.31 -5.10 -22.17
C PRO A 83 7.19 -3.71 -22.78
N VAL A 84 8.32 -2.99 -22.84
CA VAL A 84 8.41 -1.68 -23.48
C VAL A 84 8.06 -1.83 -24.96
N ILE A 85 6.93 -1.26 -25.35
CA ILE A 85 6.50 -1.27 -26.75
C ILE A 85 7.27 -0.15 -27.46
N ASN A 86 8.44 -0.49 -28.02
CA ASN A 86 9.34 0.34 -28.84
C ASN A 86 10.15 1.44 -28.12
N GLN A 87 11.41 1.14 -27.81
CA GLN A 87 12.42 2.11 -27.32
C GLN A 87 12.65 3.29 -28.29
N HIS A 88 12.56 3.05 -29.61
CA HIS A 88 12.68 4.09 -30.63
C HIS A 88 11.45 5.01 -30.72
N HIS A 89 10.27 4.56 -30.28
CA HIS A 89 9.08 5.39 -30.29
C HIS A 89 9.14 6.40 -29.14
N LEU A 90 9.58 6.02 -27.93
CA LEU A 90 9.77 6.98 -26.83
C LEU A 90 10.65 8.15 -27.24
N ILE A 91 11.83 7.90 -27.82
CA ILE A 91 12.78 8.96 -28.22
C ILE A 91 12.25 9.78 -29.42
N ALA A 92 11.57 9.14 -30.39
CA ALA A 92 11.02 9.83 -31.56
C ALA A 92 9.75 10.64 -31.25
N THR A 93 8.89 10.18 -30.33
CA THR A 93 7.75 10.97 -29.87
C THR A 93 8.27 12.18 -29.08
N LEU A 94 9.33 12.06 -28.26
CA LEU A 94 9.87 13.12 -27.38
C LEU A 94 10.27 14.43 -28.07
N PHE A 95 10.74 14.39 -29.32
CA PHE A 95 11.04 15.60 -30.10
C PHE A 95 9.83 16.17 -30.87
N SER A 96 8.65 15.58 -30.71
CA SER A 96 7.39 15.95 -31.37
C SER A 96 6.16 15.93 -30.44
N ILE A 97 6.32 15.77 -29.12
CA ILE A 97 5.17 15.72 -28.21
C ILE A 97 4.65 17.13 -27.94
N GLU A 98 3.49 17.47 -28.50
CA GLU A 98 2.74 18.66 -28.10
C GLU A 98 2.06 18.48 -26.72
N ARG A 99 1.91 17.23 -26.24
CA ARG A 99 1.14 16.88 -25.02
C ARG A 99 1.71 15.70 -24.22
N ILE A 100 2.05 15.92 -22.95
CA ILE A 100 2.49 14.86 -22.03
C ILE A 100 1.27 14.18 -21.39
N THR A 101 1.21 12.86 -21.44
CA THR A 101 0.18 12.08 -20.72
C THR A 101 0.71 11.61 -19.37
N VAL A 102 0.08 12.05 -18.28
CA VAL A 102 0.41 11.63 -16.91
C VAL A 102 -0.62 10.60 -16.44
N VAL A 103 -0.14 9.43 -16.01
CA VAL A 103 -0.97 8.37 -15.43
C VAL A 103 -0.89 8.44 -13.92
N VAL A 104 -2.05 8.54 -13.28
CA VAL A 104 -2.18 8.58 -11.81
C VAL A 104 -3.03 7.38 -11.38
N VAL A 105 -2.51 6.58 -10.45
CA VAL A 105 -3.28 5.51 -9.80
C VAL A 105 -3.58 5.93 -8.38
N SER A 106 -4.86 6.01 -8.03
CA SER A 106 -5.28 6.45 -6.70
C SER A 106 -6.56 5.74 -6.25
N ARG A 107 -6.64 5.46 -4.94
CA ARG A 107 -7.86 4.98 -4.30
C ARG A 107 -8.67 6.18 -3.82
N LEU A 108 -9.70 6.57 -4.58
CA LEU A 108 -10.54 7.73 -4.28
C LEU A 108 -11.66 7.44 -3.25
N VAL A 109 -11.48 6.45 -2.38
CA VAL A 109 -12.48 6.07 -1.37
C VAL A 109 -11.99 6.50 0.01
N TYR A 110 -12.69 7.42 0.66
CA TYR A 110 -12.37 7.82 2.04
C TYR A 110 -12.90 6.78 3.04
N ARG A 111 -12.17 6.58 4.14
CA ARG A 111 -12.55 5.62 5.19
C ARG A 111 -13.58 6.19 6.19
N LYS A 112 -13.87 7.49 6.15
CA LYS A 112 -14.79 8.17 7.09
C LYS A 112 -15.76 9.20 6.48
N ASP A 113 -15.60 9.65 5.24
CA ASP A 113 -16.39 10.74 4.60
C ASP A 113 -16.21 10.74 3.07
N GLY A 114 -17.20 10.23 2.34
CA GLY A 114 -17.42 10.53 0.92
C GLY A 114 -16.47 9.92 -0.12
N ASN A 115 -17.02 9.72 -1.32
CA ASN A 115 -16.26 9.37 -2.52
C ASN A 115 -15.49 10.61 -3.01
N LYS A 116 -14.16 10.62 -2.90
CA LYS A 116 -13.32 11.74 -3.38
C LYS A 116 -13.43 11.95 -4.90
N LYS A 117 -13.97 10.97 -5.63
CA LYS A 117 -14.27 11.11 -7.05
C LYS A 117 -15.14 12.34 -7.32
N LEU A 118 -16.20 12.56 -6.55
CA LEU A 118 -17.12 13.68 -6.76
C LEU A 118 -16.43 15.03 -6.58
N SER A 119 -15.66 15.19 -5.49
CA SER A 119 -14.87 16.41 -5.28
C SER A 119 -13.80 16.65 -6.36
N THR A 120 -13.31 15.58 -6.99
CA THR A 120 -12.31 15.68 -8.07
C THR A 120 -12.98 16.02 -9.40
N GLU A 121 -14.19 15.50 -9.64
CA GLU A 121 -15.03 15.87 -10.79
C GLU A 121 -15.47 17.34 -10.71
N GLU A 122 -15.90 17.80 -9.53
CA GLU A 122 -16.21 19.23 -9.28
C GLU A 122 -15.00 20.14 -9.53
N MET A 123 -13.80 19.71 -9.08
CA MET A 123 -12.57 20.45 -9.35
C MET A 123 -12.25 20.48 -10.86
N MET A 124 -12.40 19.37 -11.56
CA MET A 124 -12.22 19.30 -13.01
C MET A 124 -13.18 20.26 -13.74
N GLU A 125 -14.43 20.36 -13.27
CA GLU A 125 -15.42 21.28 -13.84
C GLU A 125 -15.08 22.74 -13.59
N ARG A 126 -14.72 23.09 -12.34
CA ARG A 126 -14.33 24.44 -11.95
C ARG A 126 -13.11 24.94 -12.74
N GLU A 127 -12.10 24.08 -12.91
CA GLU A 127 -10.86 24.41 -13.63
C GLU A 127 -10.94 24.15 -15.14
N ARG A 128 -12.10 23.71 -15.67
CA ARG A 128 -12.36 23.44 -17.09
C ARG A 128 -11.40 22.41 -17.73
N LEU A 129 -11.08 21.35 -17.00
CA LEU A 129 -10.08 20.34 -17.39
C LEU A 129 -10.65 19.11 -18.14
N HIS A 130 -11.92 19.13 -18.56
CA HIS A 130 -12.60 18.00 -19.20
C HIS A 130 -11.91 17.43 -20.46
N GLY A 131 -11.17 18.26 -21.20
CA GLY A 131 -10.41 17.82 -22.38
C GLY A 131 -9.01 17.29 -22.07
N HIS A 132 -8.59 17.31 -20.80
CA HIS A 132 -7.24 17.03 -20.34
C HIS A 132 -7.16 15.90 -19.30
N VAL A 133 -8.28 15.55 -18.65
CA VAL A 133 -8.35 14.54 -17.59
C VAL A 133 -9.37 13.46 -17.96
N GLU A 134 -8.95 12.20 -17.96
CA GLU A 134 -9.81 11.03 -18.19
C GLU A 134 -9.90 10.18 -16.91
N PHE A 135 -11.11 9.96 -16.38
CA PHE A 135 -11.35 9.07 -15.25
C PHE A 135 -11.75 7.67 -15.72
N LEU A 136 -10.83 6.71 -15.63
CA LEU A 136 -11.07 5.31 -16.03
C LEU A 136 -11.86 4.50 -14.99
N GLY A 137 -11.87 4.95 -13.72
CA GLY A 137 -12.45 4.19 -12.62
C GLY A 137 -11.64 2.95 -12.26
N TYR A 138 -12.33 1.87 -11.89
CA TYR A 138 -11.68 0.59 -11.55
C TYR A 138 -11.14 -0.07 -12.82
N VAL A 139 -9.83 -0.33 -12.85
CA VAL A 139 -9.16 -1.05 -13.92
C VAL A 139 -8.79 -2.44 -13.42
N PRO A 140 -9.28 -3.53 -14.05
CA PRO A 140 -8.86 -4.88 -13.73
C PRO A 140 -7.36 -5.05 -13.94
N HIS A 141 -6.70 -5.85 -13.09
CA HIS A 141 -5.25 -6.04 -13.14
C HIS A 141 -4.74 -6.53 -14.51
N SER A 142 -5.55 -7.31 -15.25
CA SER A 142 -5.23 -7.75 -16.62
C SER A 142 -5.08 -6.61 -17.63
N SER A 143 -5.75 -5.48 -17.40
CA SER A 143 -5.82 -4.33 -18.31
C SER A 143 -4.98 -3.13 -17.83
N VAL A 144 -4.34 -3.23 -16.65
CA VAL A 144 -3.47 -2.17 -16.11
C VAL A 144 -2.35 -1.85 -17.09
N ARG A 145 -1.78 -2.86 -17.74
CA ARG A 145 -0.76 -2.68 -18.77
C ARG A 145 -1.24 -1.75 -19.88
N ASP A 146 -2.43 -1.99 -20.43
CA ASP A 146 -2.99 -1.22 -21.54
C ASP A 146 -3.20 0.26 -21.16
N VAL A 147 -3.43 0.53 -19.87
CA VAL A 147 -3.51 1.89 -19.34
C VAL A 147 -2.13 2.52 -19.21
N LEU A 148 -1.18 1.83 -18.59
CA LEU A 148 0.16 2.35 -18.35
C LEU A 148 0.86 2.70 -19.65
N VAL A 149 0.81 1.86 -20.67
CA VAL A 149 1.49 2.10 -21.97
C VAL A 149 0.97 3.32 -22.74
N ARG A 150 -0.17 3.92 -22.35
CA ARG A 150 -0.66 5.19 -22.91
C ARG A 150 0.04 6.40 -22.28
N GLY A 151 0.67 6.22 -21.13
CA GLY A 151 1.31 7.26 -20.35
C GLY A 151 2.76 7.52 -20.74
N ASN A 152 3.21 8.73 -20.44
CA ASN A 152 4.61 9.15 -20.51
C ASN A 152 5.22 9.20 -19.10
N VAL A 153 4.44 9.72 -18.15
CA VAL A 153 4.84 9.87 -16.75
C VAL A 153 3.86 9.11 -15.87
N PHE A 154 4.36 8.41 -14.85
CA PHE A 154 3.55 7.85 -13.78
C PHE A 154 3.74 8.68 -12.52
N LEU A 155 2.64 9.11 -11.92
CA LEU A 155 2.64 9.95 -10.72
C LEU A 155 1.98 9.23 -9.55
N ASN A 156 2.75 9.04 -8.48
CA ASN A 156 2.27 8.51 -7.20
C ASN A 156 2.22 9.62 -6.14
N CYS A 157 1.02 9.95 -5.67
CA CYS A 157 0.78 10.99 -4.66
C CYS A 157 0.40 10.43 -3.28
N SER A 158 0.73 9.17 -3.00
CA SER A 158 0.38 8.55 -1.72
C SER A 158 1.04 9.26 -0.54
N LEU A 159 0.34 9.35 0.59
CA LEU A 159 0.89 9.90 1.84
C LEU A 159 1.57 8.84 2.72
N ALA A 160 1.31 7.57 2.44
CA ALA A 160 1.88 6.44 3.17
C ALA A 160 1.87 5.19 2.28
N GLU A 161 3.03 4.60 2.03
CA GLU A 161 3.20 3.37 1.25
C GLU A 161 4.32 2.51 1.83
N SER A 162 4.12 1.19 1.83
CA SER A 162 5.14 0.24 2.33
C SER A 162 6.13 -0.11 1.23
N PHE A 163 5.66 -0.28 0.00
CA PHE A 163 6.49 -0.57 -1.17
C PHE A 163 5.83 -0.24 -2.53
N CYS A 164 4.53 0.07 -2.59
CA CYS A 164 3.81 0.48 -3.83
C CYS A 164 4.20 -0.26 -5.13
N VAL A 165 3.62 -1.45 -5.37
CA VAL A 165 3.90 -2.27 -6.57
C VAL A 165 3.58 -1.56 -7.88
N ALA A 166 2.65 -0.61 -7.89
CA ALA A 166 2.30 0.17 -9.08
C ALA A 166 3.49 0.97 -9.65
N ILE A 167 4.44 1.39 -8.80
CA ILE A 167 5.68 2.03 -9.24
C ILE A 167 6.52 1.08 -10.08
N LEU A 168 6.67 -0.18 -9.64
CA LEU A 168 7.39 -1.20 -10.41
C LEU A 168 6.72 -1.50 -11.74
N GLU A 169 5.38 -1.60 -11.75
CA GLU A 169 4.60 -1.85 -12.97
C GLU A 169 4.77 -0.70 -13.98
N ALA A 170 4.69 0.54 -13.51
CA ALA A 170 4.86 1.73 -14.33
C ALA A 170 6.29 1.86 -14.90
N ALA A 171 7.30 1.66 -14.06
CA ALA A 171 8.70 1.67 -14.52
C ALA A 171 8.98 0.54 -15.51
N SER A 172 8.40 -0.64 -15.30
CA SER A 172 8.50 -1.77 -16.24
C SER A 172 7.87 -1.44 -17.59
N ALA A 173 6.73 -0.74 -17.58
CA ALA A 173 6.06 -0.25 -18.79
C ALA A 173 6.81 0.91 -19.49
N GLY A 174 7.90 1.43 -18.90
CA GLY A 174 8.76 2.45 -19.48
C GLY A 174 8.33 3.89 -19.19
N LEU A 175 7.46 4.12 -18.21
CA LEU A 175 7.04 5.46 -17.80
C LEU A 175 8.11 6.09 -16.91
N PHE A 176 8.29 7.41 -17.04
CA PHE A 176 9.07 8.16 -16.07
C PHE A 176 8.30 8.25 -14.76
N VAL A 177 8.90 7.81 -13.65
CA VAL A 177 8.21 7.75 -12.36
C VAL A 177 8.50 8.98 -11.52
N VAL A 178 7.44 9.68 -11.11
CA VAL A 178 7.47 10.70 -10.06
C VAL A 178 6.64 10.21 -8.88
N SER A 179 7.21 10.26 -7.68
CA SER A 179 6.51 9.81 -6.47
C SER A 179 6.81 10.67 -5.26
N THR A 180 5.87 10.74 -4.34
CA THR A 180 6.13 11.28 -3.00
C THR A 180 7.21 10.48 -2.26
N ASN A 181 8.05 11.17 -1.50
CA ASN A 181 9.11 10.63 -0.66
C ASN A 181 8.55 10.22 0.70
N VAL A 182 7.75 9.15 0.73
CA VAL A 182 7.11 8.69 1.95
C VAL A 182 7.48 7.25 2.25
N ARG A 183 7.84 6.99 3.52
CA ARG A 183 7.95 5.65 4.09
C ARG A 183 8.84 4.72 3.23
N GLY A 184 8.32 3.60 2.73
CA GLY A 184 9.11 2.61 1.99
C GLY A 184 9.20 2.87 0.48
N VAL A 185 8.67 3.99 -0.03
CA VAL A 185 8.75 4.35 -1.46
C VAL A 185 10.19 4.50 -1.98
N PRO A 186 11.15 5.09 -1.23
CA PRO A 186 12.54 5.20 -1.69
C PRO A 186 13.26 3.87 -1.87
N GLU A 187 12.70 2.77 -1.34
CA GLU A 187 13.28 1.44 -1.43
C GLU A 187 12.83 0.68 -2.70
N VAL A 188 11.90 1.24 -3.48
CA VAL A 188 11.21 0.53 -4.57
C VAL A 188 12.02 0.50 -5.86
N LEU A 189 12.66 1.62 -6.21
CA LEU A 189 13.45 1.78 -7.42
C LEU A 189 14.77 2.49 -7.09
N PRO A 190 15.84 2.24 -7.86
CA PRO A 190 17.08 3.00 -7.74
C PRO A 190 16.86 4.51 -7.95
N PRO A 191 17.61 5.41 -7.28
CA PRO A 191 17.42 6.86 -7.36
C PRO A 191 17.50 7.44 -8.77
N GLU A 192 18.13 6.73 -9.71
CA GLU A 192 18.27 7.15 -11.11
C GLU A 192 17.00 6.89 -11.95
N MET A 193 16.04 6.11 -11.40
CA MET A 193 14.84 5.65 -12.10
C MET A 193 13.54 6.26 -11.56
N ILE A 194 13.61 6.99 -10.45
CA ILE A 194 12.46 7.59 -9.78
C ILE A 194 12.82 8.98 -9.28
N HIS A 195 11.96 9.96 -9.56
CA HIS A 195 12.08 11.29 -8.97
C HIS A 195 11.19 11.38 -7.73
N HIS A 196 11.82 11.64 -6.59
CA HIS A 196 11.12 11.80 -5.32
C HIS A 196 10.76 13.26 -5.08
N ALA A 197 9.53 13.50 -4.65
CA ALA A 197 9.01 14.81 -4.26
C ALA A 197 8.56 14.79 -2.80
N ASP A 198 8.61 15.92 -2.11
CA ASP A 198 7.94 16.02 -0.82
C ASP A 198 6.40 15.91 -1.03
N PRO A 199 5.63 15.46 -0.02
CA PRO A 199 4.17 15.29 -0.11
C PRO A 199 3.42 16.64 -0.08
N ASN A 200 3.79 17.56 -0.96
CA ASN A 200 3.18 18.85 -1.18
C ASN A 200 3.01 19.12 -2.70
N VAL A 201 2.05 19.98 -3.05
CA VAL A 201 1.69 20.22 -4.45
C VAL A 201 2.85 20.86 -5.21
N ASP A 202 3.52 21.84 -4.62
CA ASP A 202 4.58 22.61 -5.28
C ASP A 202 5.76 21.72 -5.68
N SER A 203 6.21 20.86 -4.77
CA SER A 203 7.29 19.90 -4.99
C SER A 203 6.94 18.84 -6.03
N LEU A 204 5.68 18.38 -6.07
CA LEU A 204 5.20 17.47 -7.11
C LEU A 204 5.19 18.15 -8.48
N VAL A 205 4.74 19.40 -8.58
CA VAL A 205 4.73 20.18 -9.82
C VAL A 205 6.15 20.47 -10.30
N GLU A 206 7.06 20.83 -9.39
CA GLU A 206 8.48 21.03 -9.71
C GLU A 206 9.10 19.72 -10.23
N SER A 207 8.83 18.60 -9.56
CA SER A 207 9.32 17.28 -9.98
C SER A 207 8.78 16.86 -11.34
N LEU A 208 7.52 17.19 -11.66
CA LEU A 208 6.92 16.97 -12.98
C LEU A 208 7.48 17.92 -14.05
N SER A 209 7.98 19.08 -13.67
CA SER A 209 8.60 20.04 -14.58
C SER A 209 10.05 19.65 -14.92
N CYS A 210 10.70 18.90 -14.03
CA CYS A 210 12.07 18.40 -14.18
C CYS A 210 12.16 17.04 -14.91
N VAL A 211 11.09 16.58 -15.57
CA VAL A 211 11.06 15.29 -16.27
C VAL A 211 12.12 15.28 -17.38
N GLN A 212 13.25 14.64 -17.09
CA GLN A 212 14.31 14.34 -18.03
C GLN A 212 14.32 12.82 -18.24
N TYR A 213 14.10 12.38 -19.48
CA TYR A 213 14.12 10.94 -19.77
C TYR A 213 15.56 10.43 -19.69
N PRO A 214 15.86 9.46 -18.81
CA PRO A 214 17.20 8.90 -18.77
C PRO A 214 17.46 8.13 -20.07
N GLU A 215 18.55 8.49 -20.78
CA GLU A 215 19.02 7.78 -21.99
C GLU A 215 19.34 6.30 -21.73
N LYS A 216 19.51 5.92 -20.46
CA LYS A 216 19.82 4.56 -20.02
C LYS A 216 18.78 4.09 -19.02
N SER A 217 18.48 2.80 -19.10
CA SER A 217 18.09 1.93 -17.97
C SER A 217 16.67 1.37 -17.93
N ILE A 218 15.92 1.26 -19.03
CA ILE A 218 14.68 0.45 -19.00
C ILE A 218 14.99 -1.06 -19.06
N GLN A 219 16.17 -1.46 -19.57
CA GLN A 219 16.55 -2.87 -19.70
C GLN A 219 17.00 -3.56 -18.40
N LEU A 220 17.32 -2.82 -17.32
CA LEU A 220 17.97 -3.40 -16.14
C LEU A 220 16.99 -4.00 -15.11
N ILE A 221 15.71 -3.59 -15.09
CA ILE A 221 14.73 -4.07 -14.09
C ILE A 221 14.30 -5.54 -14.38
N HIS A 222 14.47 -6.02 -15.60
CA HIS A 222 13.52 -6.97 -16.18
C HIS A 222 13.60 -8.43 -15.69
N LEU A 223 14.70 -8.95 -15.14
CA LEU A 223 14.80 -10.40 -14.86
C LEU A 223 15.39 -10.80 -13.50
N SER A 224 16.26 -9.99 -12.90
CA SER A 224 16.99 -10.37 -11.69
C SER A 224 16.08 -10.35 -10.44
N PHE A 225 15.12 -9.44 -10.41
CA PHE A 225 14.43 -9.07 -9.18
C PHE A 225 13.45 -10.13 -8.65
N ILE A 226 12.63 -10.76 -9.50
CA ILE A 226 11.67 -11.80 -9.07
C ILE A 226 12.40 -13.06 -8.60
N THR A 227 13.41 -13.50 -9.35
CA THR A 227 14.14 -14.73 -9.05
C THR A 227 14.92 -14.60 -7.73
N GLU A 228 15.49 -13.42 -7.49
CA GLU A 228 16.16 -13.10 -6.24
C GLU A 228 15.19 -13.08 -5.06
N VAL A 229 14.06 -12.38 -5.16
CA VAL A 229 13.01 -12.35 -4.15
C VAL A 229 12.50 -13.76 -3.83
N ALA A 230 12.27 -14.58 -4.85
CA ALA A 230 11.85 -15.97 -4.67
C ALA A 230 12.92 -16.80 -3.95
N ARG A 231 14.19 -16.67 -4.34
CA ARG A 231 15.32 -17.38 -3.71
C ARG A 231 15.48 -17.01 -2.23
N GLU A 232 15.35 -15.72 -1.90
CA GLU A 232 15.40 -15.26 -0.51
C GLU A 232 14.22 -15.77 0.30
N THR A 233 13.03 -15.76 -0.29
CA THR A 233 11.82 -16.29 0.35
C THR A 233 11.98 -17.78 0.67
N VAL A 234 12.51 -18.58 -0.27
CA VAL A 234 12.83 -20.00 -0.04
C VAL A 234 13.85 -20.18 1.08
N THR A 235 14.88 -19.33 1.13
CA THR A 235 15.89 -19.39 2.20
C THR A 235 15.27 -19.13 3.58
N VAL A 236 14.29 -18.23 3.66
CA VAL A 236 13.54 -17.96 4.90
C VAL A 236 12.66 -19.15 5.27
N TYR A 237 12.00 -19.79 4.29
CA TYR A 237 11.28 -21.04 4.51
C TYR A 237 12.20 -22.12 5.09
N ASP A 238 13.31 -22.44 4.42
CA ASP A 238 14.22 -23.50 4.86
C ASP A 238 14.72 -23.28 6.30
N ARG A 239 15.03 -22.02 6.66
CA ARG A 239 15.43 -21.66 8.03
C ARG A 239 14.30 -21.87 9.03
N ALA A 240 13.09 -21.40 8.73
CA ALA A 240 11.95 -21.54 9.63
C ALA A 240 11.56 -23.01 9.85
N PHE A 241 11.68 -23.87 8.82
CA PHE A 241 11.38 -25.30 8.91
C PHE A 241 12.49 -26.13 9.57
N SER A 242 13.74 -25.63 9.59
CA SER A 242 14.87 -26.30 10.27
C SER A 242 14.90 -26.09 11.79
N GLY A 243 14.12 -25.15 12.33
CA GLY A 243 14.01 -24.87 13.76
C GLY A 243 13.03 -25.79 14.48
N VAL A 244 13.35 -26.17 15.72
CA VAL A 244 12.41 -26.89 16.60
C VAL A 244 11.30 -25.92 17.03
N CYS A 245 10.14 -25.99 16.38
CA CYS A 245 8.92 -25.31 16.86
C CYS A 245 8.36 -26.11 18.04
N GLY A 246 8.97 -25.93 19.20
CA GLY A 246 8.67 -26.66 20.43
C GLY A 246 8.13 -25.75 21.52
N VAL A 247 6.84 -25.95 21.83
CA VAL A 247 6.14 -25.65 23.09
C VAL A 247 5.91 -24.17 23.42
N VAL A 248 4.80 -23.61 22.94
CA VAL A 248 4.04 -22.58 23.70
C VAL A 248 2.53 -22.89 23.66
N CYS A 249 2.14 -24.11 24.03
CA CYS A 249 0.75 -24.43 24.35
C CYS A 249 0.44 -23.98 25.79
N LEU A 250 -0.02 -22.73 25.93
CA LEU A 250 -0.80 -22.25 27.08
C LEU A 250 -1.44 -20.87 26.82
N LEU A 251 -0.94 -20.10 25.84
CA LEU A 251 -1.49 -18.78 25.47
C LEU A 251 -2.64 -18.84 24.44
N GLY A 252 -2.79 -19.94 23.69
CA GLY A 252 -3.90 -20.12 22.75
C GLY A 252 -5.27 -20.13 23.43
N ILE A 253 -5.34 -20.65 24.66
CA ILE A 253 -6.58 -20.73 25.46
C ILE A 253 -7.03 -19.33 25.91
N THR A 254 -6.11 -18.44 26.29
CA THR A 254 -6.43 -17.06 26.67
C THR A 254 -6.86 -16.21 25.48
N LEU A 255 -6.27 -16.41 24.30
CA LEU A 255 -6.71 -15.69 23.09
C LEU A 255 -8.10 -16.17 22.63
N HIS A 256 -8.36 -17.48 22.69
CA HIS A 256 -9.69 -18.02 22.42
C HIS A 256 -10.72 -17.50 23.43
N PHE A 257 -10.33 -17.31 24.70
CA PHE A 257 -11.18 -16.70 25.72
C PHE A 257 -11.40 -15.21 25.50
N VAL A 258 -10.40 -14.45 25.06
CA VAL A 258 -10.53 -13.02 24.73
C VAL A 258 -11.37 -12.82 23.47
N VAL A 259 -11.18 -13.62 22.41
CA VAL A 259 -12.02 -13.61 21.21
C VAL A 259 -13.44 -14.03 21.56
N PHE A 260 -13.62 -15.06 22.39
CA PHE A 260 -14.92 -15.46 22.92
C PHE A 260 -15.59 -14.36 23.74
N LEU A 261 -14.84 -13.62 24.57
CA LEU A 261 -15.36 -12.46 25.31
C LEU A 261 -15.73 -11.29 24.39
N VAL A 262 -14.97 -11.06 23.32
CA VAL A 262 -15.30 -10.06 22.29
C VAL A 262 -16.55 -10.50 21.50
N GLU A 263 -16.71 -11.78 21.19
CA GLU A 263 -17.91 -12.34 20.56
C GLU A 263 -19.13 -12.36 21.50
N LEU A 264 -18.92 -12.51 22.81
CA LEU A 264 -19.96 -12.37 23.84
C LEU A 264 -20.39 -10.92 24.04
N TRP A 265 -19.46 -9.97 23.89
CA TRP A 265 -19.74 -8.54 23.98
C TRP A 265 -20.36 -7.98 22.69
N GLN A 266 -20.06 -8.59 21.53
CA GLN A 266 -20.61 -8.26 20.21
C GLN A 266 -20.95 -9.55 19.44
N PRO A 267 -22.14 -10.13 19.63
CA PRO A 267 -22.59 -11.29 18.87
C PRO A 267 -22.59 -10.97 17.37
N ARG A 268 -22.16 -11.92 16.52
CA ARG A 268 -22.04 -11.72 15.05
C ARG A 268 -23.34 -11.28 14.36
N TYR A 269 -24.50 -11.51 14.98
CA TYR A 269 -25.82 -11.07 14.51
C TYR A 269 -26.20 -9.64 14.93
N LEU A 270 -25.39 -8.98 15.76
CA LEU A 270 -25.48 -7.56 16.13
C LEU A 270 -24.53 -6.69 15.29
N ILE A 271 -23.79 -7.27 14.34
CA ILE A 271 -23.16 -6.53 13.25
C ILE A 271 -24.26 -6.26 12.21
N ASP A 272 -25.23 -5.45 12.61
CA ASP A 272 -26.11 -4.79 11.65
C ASP A 272 -25.31 -3.65 11.01
N ALA A 273 -25.55 -3.46 9.71
CA ALA A 273 -25.21 -2.23 9.02
C ALA A 273 -25.57 -1.04 9.94
N GLY A 274 -24.59 -0.20 10.26
CA GLY A 274 -24.78 0.91 11.19
C GLY A 274 -26.03 1.70 10.84
N PRO A 275 -26.94 2.00 11.79
CA PRO A 275 -28.16 2.72 11.50
C PRO A 275 -27.83 4.13 11.01
N ASP A 276 -28.58 4.60 10.00
CA ASP A 276 -28.68 6.01 9.66
C ASP A 276 -29.08 6.78 10.93
N LEU A 277 -28.13 7.53 11.49
CA LEU A 277 -28.42 8.58 12.45
C LEU A 277 -29.13 9.69 11.68
N CYS A 278 -30.47 9.61 11.61
CA CYS A 278 -31.31 10.77 11.38
C CYS A 278 -31.00 11.80 12.47
N ILE A 279 -30.11 12.75 12.16
CA ILE A 279 -29.96 13.95 12.96
C ILE A 279 -31.22 14.78 12.68
N ASP A 280 -32.08 14.81 13.69
CA ASP A 280 -33.28 15.62 13.75
C ASP A 280 -32.93 17.08 13.41
N LYS A 281 -33.29 17.49 12.19
CA LYS A 281 -33.30 18.90 11.78
C LYS A 281 -34.56 19.52 12.34
N ASP A 282 -34.63 19.75 13.64
CA ASP A 282 -35.60 20.65 14.24
C ASP A 282 -35.16 21.10 15.65
N LYS A 283 -34.25 22.08 15.67
CA LYS A 283 -34.14 23.07 16.75
C LYS A 283 -33.43 24.31 16.24
N LYS A 284 -34.12 25.05 15.38
CA LYS A 284 -33.85 26.47 15.11
C LYS A 284 -35.11 27.25 15.49
N HIS A 285 -35.18 27.73 16.73
CA HIS A 285 -35.87 28.97 17.15
C HIS A 285 -35.98 29.04 18.67
N SER A 286 -35.07 29.78 19.29
CA SER A 286 -35.38 30.85 20.26
C SER A 286 -34.08 31.34 20.90
N ASN A 287 -33.79 32.62 20.69
CA ASN A 287 -32.86 33.50 21.42
C ASN A 287 -31.79 34.12 20.53
N ASP A 288 -32.24 35.05 19.68
CA ASP A 288 -31.51 36.26 19.34
C ASP A 288 -32.57 37.37 19.14
N ASN A 289 -32.94 38.02 20.25
CA ASN A 289 -33.57 39.34 20.32
C ASN A 289 -33.61 39.76 21.80
N GLU A 290 -32.50 40.29 22.30
CA GLU A 290 -32.44 41.31 23.37
C GLU A 290 -30.97 41.70 23.61
N ASN A 291 -30.46 42.63 22.80
CA ASN A 291 -29.75 43.84 23.25
C ASN A 291 -28.93 44.47 22.12
N SER A 292 -29.47 45.61 21.64
CA SER A 292 -28.83 46.73 20.93
C SER A 292 -28.36 46.51 19.50
#